data_AF-A0A327NSB5-F1
#
_entry.id   AF-A0A327NSB5-F1
#
_cell.length_a   1.000
_cell.length_b   1.000
_cell.length_c   1.000
_cell.angle_alpha   90.00
_cell.angle_beta   90.00
_cell.angle_gamma   90.00
#
_symmetry.space_group_name_H-M   'P 1'
#
loop_
_entity.id
_entity.type
_entity.pdbx_description
1 polymer ?
#
loop_
_entity_poly.entity_id
_entity_poly.type
_entity_poly.pdbx_seq_one_letter_code
_entity_poly.pdbx_strand_id
1 'polypeptide(L)'
;MCNHQLPVDSPLATLMLAEDRLLGLTPESSTDEVAYQFTEFLELLWNVIEVAPDPAPYTPAWNMINLYAKVDLLVFQQGNDAALIRMQEKVREAIELLP
;
A
#
# COMPACT_ATOMS: atom_id res chain seq x y z
N MET A 1 12.35 -24.14 -12.60
CA MET A 1 11.61 -22.90 -12.35
C MET A 1 10.79 -23.12 -11.08
N CYS A 2 11.25 -22.62 -9.95
CA CYS A 2 10.57 -22.80 -8.68
C CYS A 2 9.51 -21.70 -8.55
N ASN A 3 8.23 -22.06 -8.69
CA ASN A 3 7.12 -21.19 -8.31
C ASN A 3 7.19 -20.98 -6.79
N HIS A 4 7.76 -19.86 -6.34
CA HIS A 4 7.62 -19.39 -4.96
C HIS A 4 6.20 -18.82 -4.81
N GLN A 5 5.21 -19.68 -4.64
CA GLN A 5 3.96 -19.24 -4.01
C GLN A 5 4.29 -18.97 -2.55
N LEU A 6 4.25 -17.69 -2.15
CA LEU A 6 4.33 -17.30 -0.75
C LEU A 6 3.22 -18.04 0.03
N PRO A 7 3.48 -18.48 1.26
CA PRO A 7 2.44 -19.08 2.10
C PRO A 7 1.23 -18.14 2.19
N VAL A 8 0.02 -18.70 2.10
CA VAL A 8 -1.25 -17.95 2.18
C VAL A 8 -1.35 -17.14 3.48
N ASP A 9 -0.62 -17.55 4.53
CA ASP A 9 -0.56 -16.89 5.83
C ASP A 9 0.69 -15.98 6.02
N SER A 10 1.40 -15.64 4.94
CA SER A 10 2.55 -14.73 5.01
C SER A 10 2.08 -13.28 5.06
N PRO A 11 2.50 -12.45 6.05
CA PRO A 11 2.18 -11.02 6.10
C PRO A 11 2.50 -10.29 4.80
N LEU A 12 3.60 -10.66 4.13
CA LEU A 12 3.97 -10.10 2.84
C LEU A 12 2.98 -10.47 1.73
N ALA A 13 2.50 -11.72 1.70
CA ALA A 13 1.51 -12.13 0.71
C ALA A 13 0.18 -11.39 0.91
N THR A 14 -0.25 -11.21 2.16
CA THR A 14 -1.45 -10.43 2.47
C THR A 14 -1.30 -8.96 2.08
N LEU A 15 -0.11 -8.38 2.29
CA LEU A 15 0.21 -7.02 1.85
C LEU A 15 0.15 -6.87 0.33
N MET A 16 0.72 -7.81 -0.44
CA MET A 16 0.66 -7.79 -1.91
C MET A 16 -0.79 -7.89 -2.42
N LEU A 17 -1.63 -8.70 -1.79
CA LEU A 17 -3.06 -8.74 -2.14
C LEU A 17 -3.78 -7.42 -1.85
N ALA A 18 -3.37 -6.70 -0.80
CA ALA A 18 -3.92 -5.38 -0.50
C ALA A 18 -3.43 -4.32 -1.49
N GLU A 19 -2.17 -4.40 -1.92
CA GLU A 19 -1.65 -3.60 -3.03
C GLU A 19 -2.51 -3.79 -4.28
N ASP A 20 -2.72 -5.04 -4.73
CA ASP A 20 -3.52 -5.35 -5.92
C ASP A 20 -4.94 -4.76 -5.84
N ARG A 21 -5.59 -4.86 -4.66
CA ARG A 21 -6.90 -4.26 -4.43
C ARG A 21 -6.84 -2.73 -4.57
N LEU A 22 -5.85 -2.10 -3.97
CA LEU A 22 -5.69 -0.64 -3.99
C LEU A 22 -5.39 -0.12 -5.41
N LEU A 23 -4.55 -0.83 -6.16
CA LEU A 23 -4.20 -0.51 -7.56
C LEU A 23 -5.38 -0.73 -8.52
N GLY A 24 -6.33 -1.58 -8.15
CA GLY A 24 -7.56 -1.83 -8.91
C GLY A 24 -8.65 -0.79 -8.72
N LEU A 25 -8.51 0.14 -7.77
CA LEU A 25 -9.47 1.21 -7.52
C LEU A 25 -9.47 2.23 -8.67
N THR A 26 -10.64 2.79 -8.96
CA THR A 26 -10.82 3.79 -10.02
C THR A 26 -11.43 5.07 -9.45
N PRO A 27 -11.42 6.20 -10.18
CA PRO A 27 -12.07 7.42 -9.71
C PRO A 27 -13.58 7.26 -9.44
N GLU A 28 -14.22 6.25 -10.03
CA GLU A 28 -15.61 5.90 -9.75
C GLU A 28 -15.81 5.17 -8.40
N SER A 29 -14.73 4.65 -7.79
CA SER A 29 -14.76 4.12 -6.43
C SER A 29 -15.10 5.22 -5.43
N SER A 30 -15.84 4.86 -4.38
CA SER A 30 -16.20 5.85 -3.35
C SER A 30 -14.98 6.33 -2.56
N THR A 31 -14.99 7.58 -2.10
CA THR A 31 -13.92 8.13 -1.25
C THR A 31 -13.68 7.30 0.01
N ASP A 32 -14.75 6.73 0.57
CA ASP A 32 -14.71 5.90 1.78
C ASP A 32 -14.07 4.54 1.49
N GLU A 33 -14.39 3.92 0.35
CA GLU A 33 -13.77 2.67 -0.10
C GLU A 33 -12.26 2.85 -0.32
N VAL A 34 -11.85 3.92 -1.01
CA VAL A 34 -10.43 4.21 -1.24
C VAL A 34 -9.69 4.42 0.08
N ALA A 35 -10.28 5.20 1.00
CA ALA A 35 -9.69 5.44 2.32
C ALA A 35 -9.61 4.17 3.18
N TYR A 36 -10.62 3.32 3.12
CA TYR A 36 -10.64 2.04 3.82
C TYR A 36 -9.52 1.12 3.31
N GLN A 37 -9.44 0.90 1.99
CA GLN A 37 -8.40 0.05 1.39
C GLN A 37 -7.00 0.59 1.65
N PHE A 38 -6.81 1.92 1.62
CA PHE A 38 -5.53 2.55 1.95
C PHE A 38 -5.13 2.33 3.42
N THR A 39 -6.10 2.42 4.33
CA THR A 39 -5.87 2.17 5.76
C THR A 39 -5.52 0.70 6.01
N GLU A 40 -6.26 -0.22 5.40
CA GLU A 40 -5.98 -1.66 5.46
C GLU A 40 -4.56 -1.97 4.94
N PHE A 41 -4.18 -1.38 3.80
CA PHE A 41 -2.83 -1.53 3.25
C PHE A 41 -1.75 -1.04 4.24
N LEU A 42 -1.95 0.12 4.87
CA LEU A 42 -1.03 0.67 5.87
C LEU A 42 -0.87 -0.24 7.09
N GLU A 43 -1.97 -0.79 7.60
CA GLU A 43 -1.95 -1.74 8.72
C GLU A 43 -1.20 -3.02 8.36
N LEU A 44 -1.41 -3.54 7.15
CA LEU A 44 -0.69 -4.72 6.67
C LEU A 44 0.80 -4.45 6.45
N LEU A 45 1.17 -3.28 5.96
CA LEU A 45 2.57 -2.87 5.84
C LEU A 45 3.21 -2.82 7.23
N TRP A 46 2.52 -2.25 8.21
CA TRP A 46 3.00 -2.22 9.59
C TRP A 46 3.19 -3.64 10.15
N ASN A 47 2.25 -4.56 9.90
CA ASN A 47 2.38 -5.95 10.33
C ASN A 47 3.61 -6.64 9.74
N VAL A 48 3.94 -6.37 8.47
CA VAL A 48 5.17 -6.87 7.83
C VAL A 48 6.42 -6.34 8.55
N ILE A 49 6.43 -5.05 8.89
CA ILE A 49 7.55 -4.40 9.59
C ILE A 49 7.70 -4.96 11.01
N GLU A 50 6.60 -5.14 11.73
CA GLU A 50 6.58 -5.57 13.14
C GLU A 50 7.16 -6.98 13.32
N VAL A 51 6.94 -7.88 12.36
CA VAL A 51 7.45 -9.25 12.41
C VAL A 51 8.85 -9.40 11.81
N ALA A 52 9.41 -8.34 11.21
CA ALA A 52 10.72 -8.39 10.59
C ALA A 52 11.85 -8.46 11.64
N PRO A 53 12.94 -9.22 11.39
CA PRO A 53 14.09 -9.25 12.31
C PRO A 53 14.80 -7.89 12.46
N ASP A 54 14.77 -7.07 11.41
CA ASP A 54 15.27 -5.70 11.41
C ASP A 54 14.26 -4.81 10.66
N PRO A 55 13.62 -3.83 11.34
CA PRO A 55 12.66 -2.93 10.70
C PRO A 55 13.34 -1.81 9.90
N ALA A 56 14.64 -1.54 10.10
CA ALA A 56 15.31 -0.39 9.50
C ALA A 56 15.22 -0.36 7.95
N PRO A 57 15.39 -1.48 7.23
CA PRO A 57 15.29 -1.51 5.77
C PRO A 57 13.91 -1.15 5.21
N TYR A 58 12.85 -1.25 6.01
CA TYR A 58 11.47 -0.93 5.58
C TYR A 58 11.14 0.57 5.68
N THR A 59 12.00 1.36 6.33
CA THR A 59 11.81 2.81 6.53
C THR A 59 11.50 3.59 5.24
N PRO A 60 12.16 3.33 4.09
CA PRO A 60 11.84 4.02 2.84
C PRO A 60 10.40 3.76 2.37
N ALA A 61 9.97 2.49 2.37
CA ALA A 61 8.61 2.10 2.01
C ALA A 61 7.58 2.72 2.96
N TRP A 62 7.82 2.65 4.28
CA TRP A 62 6.95 3.26 5.28
C TRP A 62 6.79 4.77 5.07
N ASN A 63 7.89 5.49 4.88
CA ASN A 63 7.86 6.93 4.66
C ASN A 63 7.17 7.29 3.33
N MET A 64 7.36 6.49 2.28
CA MET A 64 6.66 6.68 1.00
C MET A 64 5.15 6.74 1.19
N ILE A 65 4.60 5.78 1.94
CA ILE A 65 3.17 5.69 2.18
C ILE A 65 2.69 6.74 3.17
N ASN A 66 3.32 6.79 4.34
CA ASN A 66 2.81 7.55 5.47
C ASN A 66 2.94 9.07 5.28
N LEU A 67 3.95 9.52 4.52
CA LEU A 67 4.18 10.95 4.27
C LEU A 67 3.61 11.40 2.93
N TYR A 68 3.75 10.60 1.86
CA TYR A 68 3.42 11.07 0.51
C TYR A 68 2.11 10.49 -0.01
N ALA A 69 1.89 9.17 0.07
CA ALA A 69 0.65 8.58 -0.44
C ALA A 69 -0.58 9.07 0.35
N LYS A 70 -0.43 9.26 1.66
CA LYS A 70 -1.48 9.83 2.52
C LYS A 70 -1.92 11.23 2.11
N VAL A 71 -0.99 12.06 1.60
CA VAL A 71 -1.33 13.39 1.10
C VAL A 71 -2.17 13.30 -0.16
N ASP A 72 -1.82 12.40 -1.09
CA ASP A 72 -2.62 12.19 -2.29
C ASP A 72 -4.01 11.61 -1.99
N LEU A 73 -4.16 10.75 -0.97
CA LEU A 73 -5.47 10.31 -0.48
C LEU A 73 -6.35 11.51 -0.07
N LEU A 74 -5.80 12.44 0.73
CA LEU A 74 -6.54 13.63 1.17
C LEU A 74 -6.93 14.52 -0.01
N VAL A 75 -6.07 14.63 -1.02
CA VAL A 75 -6.35 15.41 -2.24
C VAL A 75 -7.42 14.72 -3.09
N PHE A 76 -7.42 13.39 -3.17
CA PHE A 76 -8.47 12.62 -3.85
C PHE A 76 -9.83 12.83 -3.17
N GLN A 77 -9.89 12.76 -1.83
CA GLN A 77 -11.11 12.98 -1.05
C GLN A 77 -11.70 14.39 -1.22
N GLN A 78 -10.93 15.35 -1.73
CA GLN A 78 -11.39 16.69 -2.08
C GLN A 78 -11.94 16.80 -3.51
N GLY A 79 -12.06 15.69 -4.23
CA GLY A 79 -12.60 15.62 -5.59
C GLY A 79 -11.55 15.73 -6.70
N ASN A 80 -10.27 15.45 -6.41
CA ASN A 80 -9.21 15.42 -7.42
C ASN A 80 -8.86 13.98 -7.80
N ASP A 81 -9.54 13.48 -8.81
CA ASP A 81 -9.40 12.10 -9.31
C ASP A 81 -7.96 11.73 -9.70
N ALA A 82 -7.17 12.68 -10.21
CA ALA A 82 -5.78 12.43 -10.59
C ALA A 82 -4.88 12.11 -9.37
N ALA A 83 -5.32 12.44 -8.16
CA ALA A 83 -4.61 12.10 -6.94
C ALA A 83 -4.67 10.60 -6.59
N LEU A 84 -5.73 9.90 -7.01
CA LEU A 84 -5.82 8.44 -6.84
C LEU A 84 -4.65 7.74 -7.55
N ILE A 85 -4.38 8.12 -8.80
CA ILE A 85 -3.28 7.54 -9.60
C ILE A 85 -1.93 7.81 -8.93
N ARG A 86 -1.68 9.05 -8.46
CA ARG A 86 -0.43 9.40 -7.78
C ARG A 86 -0.25 8.67 -6.44
N MET A 87 -1.35 8.40 -5.73
CA MET A 87 -1.33 7.58 -4.51
C MET A 87 -0.96 6.14 -4.86
N GLN A 88 -1.60 5.57 -5.88
CA GLN A 88 -1.34 4.20 -6.36
C GLN A 88 0.10 4.02 -6.84
N GLU A 89 0.67 5.00 -7.54
CA GLU A 89 2.09 4.99 -7.92
C GLU A 89 3.01 4.90 -6.72
N LYS A 90 2.77 5.71 -5.67
CA LYS A 90 3.56 5.66 -4.43
C LYS A 90 3.42 4.34 -3.69
N VAL A 91 2.24 3.75 -3.76
CA VAL A 91 1.99 2.41 -3.18
C VAL A 91 2.81 1.35 -3.89
N ARG A 92 2.80 1.35 -5.22
CA ARG A 92 3.64 0.47 -6.04
C ARG A 92 5.12 0.67 -5.74
N GLU A 93 5.60 1.91 -5.76
CA GLU A 93 6.99 2.25 -5.44
C GLU A 93 7.39 1.80 -4.03
N ALA A 94 6.50 1.93 -3.04
CA ALA A 94 6.77 1.46 -1.68
C ALA A 94 6.94 -0.05 -1.61
N ILE A 95 6.14 -0.83 -2.36
CA ILE A 95 6.29 -2.28 -2.43
C ILE A 95 7.62 -2.67 -3.10
N GLU A 96 8.02 -1.97 -4.16
CA GLU A 96 9.33 -2.18 -4.82
C GLU A 96 10.53 -1.87 -3.90
N LEU A 97 10.34 -1.06 -2.86
CA LEU A 97 11.36 -0.72 -1.87
C LEU A 97 11.44 -1.70 -0.69
N LEU A 98 10.58 -2.72 -0.62
CA LEU A 98 10.65 -3.74 0.43
C LEU A 98 11.91 -4.62 0.25
N PRO A 99 12.58 -5.01 1.35
CA PRO A 99 13.80 -5.81 1.33
C PRO A 99 13.58 -7.30 1.01
#